data_AF-A0A5D6VYM1-F1
#
_entry.id   AF-A0A5D6VYM1-F1
#
_cell.length_a   1.000
_cell.length_b   1.000
_cell.length_c   1.000
_cell.angle_alpha   90.00
_cell.angle_beta   90.00
_cell.angle_gamma   90.00
#
_symmetry.space_group_name_H-M   'P 1'
#
loop_
_entity.id
_entity.type
_entity.pdbx_description
1 polymer ?
#
loop_
_entity_poly.entity_id
_entity_poly.type
_entity_poly.pdbx_seq_one_letter_code
_entity_poly.pdbx_strand_id
1 'polypeptide(L)' 'MNKTTMEFVVYMIHACANMWNLSPKQVYQKLQATGCIDEYLVPNYDILHTQGSGYLVDDILIIRC' A
#
# COMPACT_ATOMS: atom_id res chain seq x y z
N MET A 1 0.80 12.25 -9.27
CA MET A 1 0.23 10.89 -9.27
C MET A 1 -0.84 10.80 -10.36
N ASN A 2 -0.83 9.77 -11.20
CA ASN A 2 -1.87 9.56 -12.21
C ASN A 2 -3.07 8.77 -11.61
N LYS A 3 -4.16 8.64 -12.36
CA LYS A 3 -5.38 7.98 -11.88
C LYS A 3 -5.15 6.51 -11.47
N THR A 4 -4.44 5.75 -12.28
CA THR A 4 -4.22 4.31 -12.05
C THR A 4 -3.35 4.05 -10.82
N THR A 5 -2.30 4.85 -10.62
CA THR A 5 -1.47 4.76 -9.41
C THR A 5 -2.27 5.14 -8.17
N MET A 6 -3.15 6.14 -8.25
CA MET A 6 -4.04 6.49 -7.13
C MET A 6 -5.00 5.34 -6.78
N GLU A 7 -5.65 4.75 -7.79
CA GLU A 7 -6.55 3.61 -7.61
C GLU A 7 -5.82 2.41 -6.98
N PHE A 8 -4.58 2.15 -7.40
CA PHE A 8 -3.75 1.11 -6.81
C PHE A 8 -3.38 1.40 -5.34
N VAL A 9 -2.97 2.63 -5.01
CA VAL A 9 -2.65 2.98 -3.61
C VAL A 9 -3.89 2.83 -2.72
N VAL A 10 -5.06 3.29 -3.19
CA VAL A 10 -6.33 3.12 -2.47
C VAL A 10 -6.66 1.64 -2.28
N TYR A 11 -6.52 0.83 -3.32
CA TYR A 11 -6.70 -0.61 -3.23
C TYR A 11 -5.77 -1.24 -2.18
N MET A 12 -4.48 -0.89 -2.18
CA MET A 12 -3.51 -1.41 -1.22
C MET A 12 -3.83 -1.03 0.22
N ILE A 13 -4.32 0.19 0.46
CA ILE A 13 -4.80 0.61 1.79
C ILE A 13 -5.94 -0.30 2.27
N HIS A 14 -6.90 -0.62 1.41
CA HIS A 14 -8.00 -1.52 1.75
C HIS A 14 -7.56 -2.97 1.93
N ALA A 15 -6.63 -3.46 1.10
CA ALA A 15 -6.07 -4.80 1.23
C ALA A 15 -5.33 -4.97 2.58
N CYS A 16 -4.48 -4.00 2.94
CA CYS A 16 -3.80 -3.97 4.23
C CYS A 16 -4.79 -3.85 5.39
N ALA A 17 -5.84 -3.02 5.27
CA ALA A 17 -6.86 -2.86 6.29
C ALA A 17 -7.57 -4.18 6.62
N ASN A 18 -7.96 -4.93 5.57
CA ASN A 18 -8.59 -6.24 5.73
C ASN A 18 -7.65 -7.25 6.40
N MET A 19 -6.38 -7.27 6.01
CA MET A 19 -5.40 -8.25 6.48
C MET A 19 -4.89 -7.96 7.89
N TRP A 20 -4.71 -6.68 8.24
CA TRP A 20 -4.23 -6.24 9.55
C TRP A 20 -5.36 -6.02 10.56
N ASN A 21 -6.61 -6.21 10.15
CA ASN A 21 -7.81 -5.95 10.95
C ASN A 21 -7.84 -4.51 11.52
N LEU A 22 -7.49 -3.53 10.68
CA LEU A 22 -7.46 -2.11 10.99
C LEU A 22 -8.43 -1.35 10.08
N SER A 23 -8.83 -0.14 10.47
CA SER A 23 -9.57 0.73 9.56
C SER A 23 -8.65 1.24 8.43
N PRO A 24 -9.18 1.46 7.20
CA PRO A 24 -8.42 2.08 6.12
C PRO A 24 -7.76 3.41 6.50
N LYS A 25 -8.41 4.19 7.37
CA LYS A 25 -7.85 5.44 7.91
C LYS A 25 -6.58 5.19 8.72
N GLN A 26 -6.58 4.22 9.63
CA GLN A 26 -5.39 3.87 10.43
C GLN A 26 -4.26 3.36 9.56
N VAL A 27 -4.58 2.54 8.55
CA VAL A 27 -3.60 2.05 7.57
C VAL A 27 -3.01 3.21 6.77
N TYR A 28 -3.84 4.09 6.20
CA TYR A 28 -3.37 5.25 5.47
C TYR A 28 -2.42 6.11 6.33
N GLN A 29 -2.81 6.41 7.57
CA GLN A 29 -1.95 7.18 8.49
C GLN A 29 -0.61 6.48 8.74
N LYS A 30 -0.60 5.16 8.92
CA LYS A 30 0.63 4.38 9.06
C LYS A 30 1.49 4.44 7.79
N LEU A 31 0.93 4.12 6.63
CA LEU A 31 1.67 4.11 5.36
C LEU A 31 2.17 5.50 4.96
N GLN A 32 1.44 6.56 5.31
CA GLN A 32 1.86 7.94 5.06
C GLN A 32 2.97 8.39 6.01
N ALA A 33 2.88 8.06 7.30
CA ALA A 33 3.86 8.47 8.32
C ALA A 33 5.26 7.89 8.11
N THR A 34 5.34 6.89 7.25
CA THR A 34 6.48 5.99 7.10
C THR A 34 7.07 6.03 5.70
N GLY A 35 6.55 6.92 4.86
CA GLY A 35 6.97 7.07 3.47
C GLY A 35 6.49 5.95 2.55
N CYS A 36 5.79 4.92 3.04
CA CYS A 36 5.40 3.77 2.21
C CYS A 36 4.61 4.18 0.96
N ILE A 37 3.74 5.18 1.06
CA ILE A 37 2.98 5.67 -0.10
C ILE A 37 3.91 6.35 -1.10
N ASP A 38 4.66 7.35 -0.65
CA ASP A 38 5.40 8.26 -1.52
C ASP A 38 6.75 7.71 -2.00
N GLU A 39 7.37 6.82 -1.22
CA GLU A 39 8.71 6.27 -1.47
C GLU A 39 8.68 4.82 -1.97
N TYR A 40 7.60 4.07 -1.73
CA TYR A 40 7.48 2.67 -2.13
C TYR A 40 6.35 2.42 -3.13
N LEU A 41 5.10 2.66 -2.77
CA LEU A 41 3.95 2.31 -3.61
C LEU A 41 3.88 3.12 -4.90
N VAL A 42 4.01 4.45 -4.81
CA VAL A 42 3.91 5.35 -5.97
C VAL A 42 5.08 5.17 -6.94
N PRO A 43 6.35 5.17 -6.51
CA PRO A 43 7.49 5.04 -7.43
C PRO A 43 7.58 3.67 -8.10
N ASN A 44 7.13 2.60 -7.42
CA ASN A 44 7.27 1.23 -7.91
C ASN A 44 5.97 0.67 -8.53
N TYR A 45 4.97 1.52 -8.81
CA TYR A 45 3.67 1.12 -9.33
C TYR A 45 3.76 0.13 -10.51
N ASP A 46 4.58 0.42 -11.53
CA ASP A 46 4.67 -0.39 -12.75
C ASP A 46 5.08 -1.86 -12.47
N ILE A 47 5.83 -2.09 -11.40
CA ILE A 47 6.23 -3.45 -10.99
C ILE A 47 5.16 -4.01 -10.05
N LEU A 48 4.80 -3.28 -9.00
CA LEU A 48 3.93 -3.77 -7.93
C LEU A 48 2.53 -4.12 -8.42
N HIS A 49 1.93 -3.35 -9.34
CA HIS A 49 0.57 -3.60 -9.81
C HIS A 49 0.39 -4.93 -10.57
N THR A 50 1.49 -5.57 -10.98
CA THR A 50 1.48 -6.89 -11.64
C THR A 50 1.58 -8.05 -10.65
N GLN A 51 1.88 -7.77 -9.39
CA GLN A 51 2.12 -8.78 -8.35
C GLN A 51 0.83 -9.14 -7.61
N GLY A 52 0.82 -10.31 -6.96
CA GLY A 52 -0.29 -10.74 -6.14
C GLY A 52 -0.44 -9.87 -4.88
N SER A 53 -1.66 -9.42 -4.59
CA SER A 53 -1.92 -8.49 -3.49
C SER A 53 -1.57 -9.06 -2.11
N GLY A 54 -1.78 -10.37 -1.87
CA GLY A 54 -1.39 -11.01 -0.61
C GLY A 54 0.11 -10.87 -0.32
N TYR A 55 0.96 -11.16 -1.32
CA TYR A 55 2.41 -11.01 -1.20
C TYR A 55 2.83 -9.56 -0.90
N LEU A 56 2.19 -8.60 -1.58
CA LEU A 56 2.48 -7.18 -1.35
C LEU A 56 2.08 -6.72 0.04
N VAL A 57 0.95 -7.17 0.59
CA VAL A 57 0.53 -6.79 1.95
C VAL A 57 1.49 -7.35 2.99
N ASP A 58 1.98 -8.58 2.80
CA ASP A 58 3.01 -9.17 3.66
C ASP A 58 4.34 -8.41 3.56
N ASP A 59 4.74 -8.03 2.35
CA ASP A 59 5.96 -7.25 2.12
C ASP A 59 5.89 -5.86 2.76
N ILE A 60 4.75 -5.16 2.61
CA ILE A 60 4.50 -3.87 3.29
C ILE A 60 4.55 -4.01 4.82
N LEU A 61 4.06 -5.13 5.36
CA LEU A 61 4.13 -5.42 6.80
C LEU A 61 5.58 -5.63 7.27
N ILE A 62 6.41 -6.28 6.44
CA ILE A 62 7.82 -6.57 6.72
C ILE A 62 8.70 -5.32 6.60
N ILE A 63 8.44 -4.48 5.59
CA ILE A 63 9.27 -3.31 5.26
C ILE A 63 9.41 -2.34 6.44
N ARG A 64 8.56 -2.43 7.49
CA ARG A 64 8.64 -1.55 8.67
C ARG A 64 8.82 -0.11 8.25
N CYS A 65 8.11 0.25 7.18
CA CYS A 65 7.52 1.55 7.07
C CYS A 65 6.85 1.81 8.43
#